data_AF-A4RSB4-F1
#
_entry.id   AF-A4RSB4-F1
#
_cell.length_a   1.000
_cell.length_b   1.000
_cell.length_c   1.000
_cell.angle_alpha   90.00
_cell.angle_beta   90.00
_cell.angle_gamma   90.00
#
_symmetry.space_group_name_H-M   'P 1'
#
loop_
_entity.id
_entity.type
_entity.pdbx_description
1 polymer ?
#
loop_
_entity_poly.entity_id
_entity_poly.type
_entity_poly.pdbx_seq_one_letter_code
_entity_poly.pdbx_strand_id
1 'polypeptide(L)'
;MIALGQLFEVAAYATTRTANVSLCGYVEVVPNHVALMYFMSVAGALDACAWSSAMATRGETRGWARCARALAGVVPTAALAGTFAFPRCMFGVHQRCVVWWAWSALGAMVLEWALDLKCVRSAARRSERVVTSDVALPQLTYALGFYITMKYYYTNSTEFFRGEALAATSFGWWCMSKHRAGTFAHQPAARAWTWREFVLIDGILAVALLSVYRYNEYHNCAAFGRF
;
A
#
# COMPACT_ATOMS: atom_id res chain seq x y z
N MET A 1 -15.89 0.85 0.01
CA MET A 1 -15.39 0.26 -1.26
C MET A 1 -14.03 -0.40 -1.13
N ILE A 2 -13.08 0.13 -0.34
CA ILE A 2 -11.94 -0.70 0.16
C ILE A 2 -12.43 -1.83 1.05
N ALA A 3 -13.55 -1.65 1.76
CA ALA A 3 -14.27 -2.76 2.36
C ALA A 3 -14.54 -3.90 1.36
N LEU A 4 -14.74 -3.63 0.06
CA LEU A 4 -14.89 -4.68 -0.98
C LEU A 4 -13.54 -5.26 -1.43
N GLY A 5 -12.49 -4.46 -1.54
CA GLY A 5 -11.13 -4.93 -1.85
C GLY A 5 -10.46 -5.71 -0.69
N GLN A 6 -10.86 -5.46 0.55
CA GLN A 6 -10.46 -6.21 1.75
C GLN A 6 -11.40 -7.39 2.04
N LEU A 7 -12.68 -7.29 1.65
CA LEU A 7 -13.55 -8.45 1.50
C LEU A 7 -12.98 -9.43 0.47
N PHE A 8 -12.10 -9.04 -0.46
CA PHE A 8 -11.39 -10.00 -1.31
C PHE A 8 -10.39 -10.86 -0.52
N GLU A 9 -9.59 -10.30 0.40
CA GLU A 9 -8.71 -11.09 1.26
C GLU A 9 -9.52 -12.00 2.19
N VAL A 10 -10.59 -11.47 2.79
CA VAL A 10 -11.48 -12.23 3.68
C VAL A 10 -12.30 -13.28 2.91
N ALA A 11 -12.78 -12.99 1.70
CA ALA A 11 -13.51 -13.92 0.85
C ALA A 11 -12.59 -14.94 0.21
N ALA A 12 -11.38 -14.57 -0.24
CA ALA A 12 -10.36 -15.53 -0.68
C ALA A 12 -10.03 -16.49 0.46
N TYR A 13 -9.75 -15.96 1.66
CA TYR A 13 -9.53 -16.75 2.87
C TYR A 13 -10.73 -17.66 3.23
N ALA A 14 -11.97 -17.18 3.08
CA ALA A 14 -13.18 -17.94 3.40
C ALA A 14 -13.59 -18.96 2.31
N THR A 15 -13.19 -18.75 1.05
CA THR A 15 -13.59 -19.60 -0.09
C THR A 15 -12.51 -20.60 -0.51
N THR A 16 -11.23 -20.34 -0.21
CA THR A 16 -10.16 -21.33 -0.45
C THR A 16 -10.10 -22.33 0.70
N ARG A 17 -10.82 -23.44 0.56
CA ARG A 17 -10.79 -24.57 1.52
C ARG A 17 -9.54 -25.45 1.44
N THR A 18 -8.55 -25.12 0.62
CA THR A 18 -7.50 -26.08 0.26
C THR A 18 -6.14 -25.63 0.78
N ALA A 19 -5.50 -26.54 1.51
CA ALA A 19 -4.17 -26.45 2.10
C ALA A 19 -3.02 -26.38 1.08
N ASN A 20 -3.27 -25.93 -0.15
CA ASN A 20 -2.27 -25.78 -1.20
C ASN A 20 -2.29 -24.33 -1.69
N VAL A 21 -1.55 -23.46 -1.01
CA VAL A 21 -1.17 -22.16 -1.59
C VAL A 21 -0.38 -22.50 -2.85
N SER A 22 -0.93 -22.17 -4.01
CA SER A 22 -0.27 -22.40 -5.28
C SER A 22 1.11 -21.71 -5.30
N LEU A 23 2.03 -22.16 -6.17
CA LEU A 23 3.39 -21.63 -6.24
C LEU A 23 3.40 -20.10 -6.43
N CYS A 24 2.42 -19.55 -7.14
CA CYS A 24 2.30 -18.11 -7.40
C CYS A 24 1.37 -17.35 -6.42
N GLY A 25 0.67 -18.06 -5.52
CA GLY A 25 -0.22 -17.51 -4.49
C GLY A 25 -1.70 -17.44 -4.92
N TYR A 26 -2.56 -16.85 -4.09
CA TYR A 26 -4.02 -16.84 -4.30
C TYR A 26 -4.47 -16.29 -5.67
N VAL A 27 -3.69 -15.39 -6.27
CA VAL A 27 -3.98 -14.77 -7.58
C VAL A 27 -3.92 -15.76 -8.75
N GLU A 28 -3.21 -16.88 -8.59
CA GLU A 28 -3.11 -17.95 -9.60
C GLU A 28 -4.46 -18.63 -9.84
N VAL A 29 -5.23 -18.85 -8.78
CA VAL A 29 -6.47 -19.64 -8.83
C VAL A 29 -7.74 -18.80 -8.98
N VAL A 30 -7.64 -17.47 -8.85
CA VAL A 30 -8.81 -16.59 -9.06
C VAL A 30 -8.93 -16.10 -10.51
N PRO A 31 -10.16 -16.01 -11.05
CA PRO A 31 -10.39 -15.41 -12.36
C PRO A 31 -9.92 -13.96 -12.45
N ASN A 32 -9.53 -13.52 -13.66
CA ASN A 32 -8.98 -12.17 -13.89
C ASN A 32 -9.90 -11.03 -13.45
N HIS A 33 -11.23 -11.17 -13.57
CA HIS A 33 -12.16 -10.13 -13.11
C HIS A 33 -12.16 -9.99 -11.59
N VAL A 34 -11.92 -11.08 -10.85
CA VAL A 34 -11.79 -11.06 -9.39
C VAL A 34 -10.42 -10.51 -9.00
N ALA A 35 -9.35 -10.97 -9.64
CA ALA A 35 -8.00 -10.45 -9.45
C ALA A 35 -7.94 -8.94 -9.74
N LEU A 36 -8.61 -8.46 -10.78
CA LEU A 36 -8.63 -7.04 -11.13
C LEU A 36 -9.15 -6.17 -9.99
N MET A 37 -10.16 -6.60 -9.24
CA MET A 37 -10.67 -5.84 -8.09
C MET A 37 -9.63 -5.69 -6.97
N TYR A 38 -8.79 -6.72 -6.78
CA TYR A 38 -7.66 -6.68 -5.86
C TYR A 38 -6.54 -5.77 -6.36
N PHE A 39 -6.23 -5.83 -7.66
CA PHE A 39 -5.22 -4.96 -8.27
C PHE A 39 -5.68 -3.50 -8.29
N MET A 40 -6.97 -3.21 -8.41
CA MET A 40 -7.53 -1.86 -8.32
C MET A 40 -7.39 -1.24 -6.94
N SER A 41 -7.57 -2.01 -5.85
CA SER A 41 -7.36 -1.47 -4.50
C SER A 41 -5.89 -1.10 -4.26
N VAL A 42 -4.98 -1.93 -4.78
CA VAL A 42 -3.53 -1.71 -4.71
C VAL A 42 -3.11 -0.53 -5.57
N ALA A 43 -3.59 -0.47 -6.81
CA ALA A 43 -3.36 0.65 -7.72
C ALA A 43 -3.80 1.99 -7.08
N GLY A 44 -4.96 2.01 -6.43
CA GLY A 44 -5.42 3.16 -5.67
C GLY A 44 -4.48 3.54 -4.51
N ALA A 45 -3.95 2.57 -3.77
CA ALA A 45 -2.96 2.84 -2.72
C ALA A 45 -1.61 3.35 -3.28
N LEU A 46 -1.19 2.85 -4.46
CA LEU A 46 0.01 3.32 -5.16
C LEU A 46 -0.14 4.76 -5.63
N ASP A 47 -1.22 5.08 -6.34
CA ASP A 47 -1.52 6.43 -6.82
C ASP A 47 -1.64 7.40 -5.64
N ALA A 48 -2.30 6.98 -4.56
CA ALA A 48 -2.37 7.70 -3.30
C ALA A 48 -1.03 8.05 -2.67
N CYS A 49 -0.18 7.05 -2.51
CA CYS A 49 1.13 7.24 -1.92
C CYS A 49 1.98 8.18 -2.80
N ALA A 50 2.01 7.94 -4.11
CA ALA A 50 2.76 8.76 -5.06
C ALA A 50 2.26 10.22 -5.12
N TRP A 51 0.95 10.41 -5.22
CA TRP A 51 0.33 11.75 -5.30
C TRP A 51 0.58 12.55 -4.03
N SER A 52 0.33 11.96 -2.86
CA SER A 52 0.50 12.64 -1.58
C SER A 52 1.94 13.08 -1.36
N SER A 53 2.90 12.22 -1.68
CA SER A 53 4.32 12.57 -1.60
C SER A 53 4.71 13.64 -2.60
N ALA A 54 4.15 13.63 -3.82
CA ALA A 54 4.38 14.70 -4.80
C ALA A 54 3.86 16.05 -4.30
N MET A 55 2.66 16.11 -3.69
CA MET A 55 2.11 17.34 -3.11
C MET A 55 2.91 17.80 -1.90
N ALA A 56 3.26 16.90 -0.99
CA ALA A 56 4.07 17.20 0.18
C ALA A 56 5.49 17.71 -0.18
N THR A 57 6.05 17.21 -1.29
CA THR A 57 7.32 17.64 -1.87
C THR A 57 7.24 19.04 -2.47
N ARG A 58 6.13 19.38 -3.15
CA ARG A 58 5.88 20.72 -3.70
C ARG A 58 5.77 21.79 -2.61
N GLY A 59 5.14 21.47 -1.48
CA GLY A 59 4.99 22.38 -0.35
C GLY A 59 6.25 22.55 0.51
N GLU A 60 7.30 21.77 0.27
CA GLU A 60 8.51 21.78 1.08
C GLU A 60 9.54 22.79 0.57
N THR A 61 10.09 23.60 1.47
CA THR A 61 11.07 24.66 1.16
C THR A 61 12.50 24.20 1.35
N ARG A 62 12.73 23.21 2.23
CA ARG A 62 14.06 22.69 2.53
C ARG A 62 14.43 21.57 1.55
N GLY A 63 15.53 21.73 0.82
CA GLY A 63 15.97 20.77 -0.21
C GLY A 63 16.10 19.33 0.29
N TRP A 64 16.69 19.10 1.47
CA TRP A 64 16.84 17.75 2.03
C TRP A 64 15.48 17.12 2.42
N ALA A 65 14.55 17.90 2.97
CA ALA A 65 13.23 17.42 3.36
C ALA A 65 12.37 17.13 2.14
N ARG A 66 12.55 17.91 1.06
CA ARG A 66 11.93 17.67 -0.24
C ARG A 66 12.39 16.32 -0.82
N CYS A 67 13.70 16.06 -0.83
CA CYS A 67 14.24 14.77 -1.26
C CYS A 67 13.71 13.62 -0.39
N ALA A 68 13.69 13.80 0.93
CA ALA A 68 13.20 12.77 1.85
C ALA A 68 11.71 12.44 1.63
N ARG A 69 10.85 13.45 1.44
CA ARG A 69 9.43 13.26 1.12
C ARG A 69 9.21 12.58 -0.24
N ALA A 70 10.00 12.94 -1.25
CA ALA A 70 9.94 12.30 -2.55
C ALA A 70 10.29 10.80 -2.44
N LEU A 71 11.39 10.47 -1.75
CA LEU A 71 11.80 9.07 -1.52
C LEU A 71 10.77 8.30 -0.68
N ALA A 72 10.19 8.93 0.33
CA ALA A 72 9.16 8.34 1.18
C ALA A 72 7.84 8.02 0.43
N GLY A 73 7.60 8.61 -0.75
CA GLY A 73 6.54 8.17 -1.65
C GLY A 73 7.00 7.12 -2.66
N VAL A 74 8.08 7.41 -3.38
CA VAL A 74 8.51 6.62 -4.54
C VAL A 74 8.94 5.21 -4.13
N VAL A 75 9.71 5.07 -3.05
CA VAL A 75 10.27 3.77 -2.65
C VAL A 75 9.18 2.78 -2.23
N PRO A 76 8.25 3.09 -1.28
CA PRO A 76 7.19 2.14 -0.94
C PRO A 76 6.23 1.89 -2.09
N THR A 77 5.95 2.89 -2.93
CA THR A 77 5.11 2.72 -4.12
C THR A 77 5.76 1.73 -5.11
N ALA A 78 7.02 1.95 -5.47
CA ALA A 78 7.72 1.08 -6.41
C ALA A 78 7.89 -0.34 -5.87
N ALA A 79 8.20 -0.47 -4.58
CA ALA A 79 8.34 -1.77 -3.94
C ALA A 79 7.01 -2.54 -3.90
N LEU A 80 5.91 -1.88 -3.57
CA LEU A 80 4.57 -2.49 -3.61
C LEU A 80 4.14 -2.83 -5.04
N ALA A 81 4.36 -1.95 -6.01
CA ALA A 81 4.11 -2.28 -7.42
C ALA A 81 4.90 -3.53 -7.85
N GLY A 82 6.13 -3.69 -7.35
CA GLY A 82 6.96 -4.88 -7.56
C GLY A 82 6.33 -6.17 -6.99
N THR A 83 5.73 -6.13 -5.79
CA THR A 83 5.06 -7.34 -5.23
C THR A 83 3.87 -7.79 -6.07
N PHE A 84 3.23 -6.84 -6.77
CA PHE A 84 2.11 -7.09 -7.69
C PHE A 84 2.54 -7.31 -9.14
N ALA A 85 3.79 -7.03 -9.50
CA ALA A 85 4.34 -7.37 -10.80
C ALA A 85 4.97 -8.77 -10.80
N PHE A 86 5.62 -9.16 -9.70
CA PHE A 86 6.32 -10.44 -9.59
C PHE A 86 5.52 -11.43 -8.74
N PRO A 87 5.05 -12.55 -9.31
CA PRO A 87 4.30 -13.55 -8.56
C PRO A 87 5.19 -14.29 -7.53
N ARG A 88 4.57 -14.93 -6.54
CA ARG A 88 5.28 -15.56 -5.40
C ARG A 88 6.27 -16.65 -5.82
N CYS A 89 6.00 -17.31 -6.94
CA CYS A 89 6.84 -18.33 -7.57
C CYS A 89 8.19 -17.76 -8.03
N MET A 90 8.28 -16.45 -8.27
CA MET A 90 9.54 -15.70 -8.41
C MET A 90 10.05 -15.23 -7.03
N PHE A 91 10.13 -16.17 -6.08
CA PHE A 91 10.25 -15.89 -4.64
C PHE A 91 11.34 -14.89 -4.28
N GLY A 92 12.55 -15.03 -4.84
CA GLY A 92 13.67 -14.16 -4.50
C GLY A 92 13.42 -12.68 -4.85
N VAL A 93 12.73 -12.39 -5.95
CA VAL A 93 12.40 -11.00 -6.34
C VAL A 93 11.16 -10.53 -5.57
N HIS A 94 10.11 -11.35 -5.54
CA HIS A 94 8.88 -11.04 -4.81
C HIS A 94 9.14 -10.72 -3.34
N GLN A 95 9.89 -11.58 -2.63
CA GLN A 95 10.22 -11.41 -1.23
C GLN A 95 11.04 -10.13 -0.97
N ARG A 96 11.95 -9.77 -1.87
CA ARG A 96 12.70 -8.51 -1.77
C ARG A 96 11.78 -7.30 -1.90
N CYS A 97 10.84 -7.33 -2.84
CA CYS A 97 9.82 -6.28 -2.99
C CYS A 97 8.95 -6.16 -1.73
N VAL A 98 8.50 -7.28 -1.15
CA VAL A 98 7.69 -7.29 0.09
C VAL A 98 8.47 -6.65 1.25
N VAL A 99 9.71 -7.09 1.47
CA VAL A 99 10.56 -6.55 2.55
C VAL A 99 10.85 -5.08 2.34
N TRP A 100 11.19 -4.66 1.12
CA TRP A 100 11.45 -3.27 0.80
C TRP A 100 10.22 -2.40 0.99
N TRP A 101 9.05 -2.85 0.56
CA TRP A 101 7.80 -2.14 0.80
C TRP A 101 7.56 -2.00 2.30
N ALA A 102 7.65 -3.09 3.06
CA ALA A 102 7.33 -3.09 4.47
C ALA A 102 8.20 -2.10 5.28
N TRP A 103 9.52 -2.12 5.04
CA TRP A 103 10.48 -1.23 5.69
C TRP A 103 10.39 0.22 5.20
N SER A 104 10.24 0.44 3.91
CA SER A 104 10.17 1.79 3.35
C SER A 104 8.86 2.49 3.71
N ALA A 105 7.75 1.77 3.80
CA ALA A 105 6.49 2.31 4.30
C ALA A 105 6.60 2.71 5.78
N LEU A 106 7.22 1.86 6.63
CA LEU A 106 7.49 2.23 8.02
C LEU A 106 8.35 3.49 8.11
N GLY A 107 9.45 3.54 7.33
CA GLY A 107 10.34 4.69 7.28
C GLY A 107 9.64 5.96 6.81
N ALA A 108 8.75 5.86 5.82
CA ALA A 108 7.95 6.97 5.32
C ALA A 108 6.98 7.52 6.39
N MET A 109 6.29 6.63 7.12
CA MET A 109 5.40 7.01 8.21
C MET A 109 6.16 7.67 9.37
N VAL A 110 7.33 7.13 9.74
CA VAL A 110 8.21 7.72 10.77
C VAL A 110 8.77 9.07 10.31
N LEU A 111 9.12 9.22 9.03
CA LEU A 111 9.57 10.48 8.47
C LEU A 111 8.46 11.54 8.54
N GLU A 112 7.23 11.18 8.17
CA GLU A 112 6.07 12.07 8.32
C GLU A 112 5.93 12.53 9.78
N TRP A 113 5.94 11.62 10.75
CA TRP A 113 5.93 11.99 12.17
C TRP A 113 7.08 12.94 12.55
N ALA A 114 8.30 12.64 12.12
CA ALA A 114 9.47 13.45 12.46
C ALA A 114 9.40 14.86 11.85
N LEU A 115 8.92 14.96 10.61
CA LEU A 115 8.73 16.24 9.92
C LEU A 115 7.56 17.01 10.53
N ASP A 116 6.45 16.35 10.86
CA ASP A 116 5.30 16.99 11.50
C ASP A 116 5.66 17.48 12.90
N LEU A 117 6.39 16.71 13.72
CA LEU A 117 6.84 17.19 15.03
C LEU A 117 7.76 18.42 14.95
N LYS A 118 8.63 18.48 13.93
CA LYS A 118 9.52 19.64 13.71
C LYS A 118 8.80 20.84 13.10
N CYS A 119 7.88 20.61 12.17
CA CYS A 119 7.11 21.64 11.47
C CYS A 119 5.95 22.17 12.33
N VAL A 120 5.28 21.35 13.14
CA VAL A 120 4.29 21.76 14.15
C VAL A 120 4.93 22.69 15.17
N ARG A 121 6.18 22.44 15.59
CA ARG A 121 6.94 23.38 16.43
C ARG A 121 7.21 24.72 15.75
N SER A 122 7.27 24.78 14.42
CA SER A 122 7.38 26.03 13.65
C SER A 122 6.03 26.66 13.27
N ALA A 123 4.96 25.86 13.17
CA ALA A 123 3.62 26.26 12.70
C ALA A 123 2.58 26.42 13.81
N ALA A 124 2.92 26.19 15.09
CA ALA A 124 2.06 26.39 16.25
C ALA A 124 1.51 27.82 16.46
N ARG A 125 1.67 28.73 15.47
CA ARG A 125 0.99 30.04 15.40
C ARG A 125 -0.18 30.11 14.41
N ARG A 126 -0.55 29.07 13.65
CA ARG A 126 -1.70 29.16 12.73
C ARG A 126 -2.54 27.87 12.68
N SER A 127 -3.64 27.89 13.43
CA SER A 127 -5.00 27.46 13.04
C SER A 127 -5.28 26.09 12.36
N GLU A 128 -4.37 25.12 12.28
CA GLU A 128 -4.59 23.85 11.54
C GLU A 128 -4.51 22.57 12.42
N ARG A 129 -4.95 22.63 13.68
CA ARG A 129 -4.83 21.50 14.64
C ARG A 129 -5.69 20.25 14.34
N VAL A 130 -6.43 20.21 13.25
CA VAL A 130 -7.32 19.08 12.90
C VAL A 130 -6.63 18.04 12.01
N VAL A 131 -5.45 18.34 11.44
CA VAL A 131 -4.85 17.52 10.37
C VAL A 131 -4.00 16.34 10.87
N THR A 132 -3.44 16.42 12.08
CA THR A 132 -2.46 15.42 12.56
C THR A 132 -3.07 14.19 13.23
N SER A 133 -4.35 14.23 13.65
CA SER A 133 -4.99 13.10 14.34
C SER A 133 -5.36 11.95 13.40
N ASP A 134 -5.72 12.26 12.15
CA ASP A 134 -6.36 11.29 11.24
C ASP A 134 -5.36 10.36 10.55
N VAL A 135 -4.07 10.72 10.52
CA VAL A 135 -2.97 9.91 9.99
C VAL A 135 -2.20 9.14 11.08
N ALA A 136 -2.23 9.61 12.33
CA ALA A 136 -1.48 8.97 13.42
C ALA A 136 -1.98 7.55 13.72
N LEU A 137 -3.29 7.34 13.67
CA LEU A 137 -3.90 6.04 13.94
C LEU A 137 -3.45 4.97 12.93
N PRO A 138 -3.56 5.14 11.59
CA PRO A 138 -3.04 4.15 10.65
C PRO A 138 -1.52 3.99 10.69
N GLN A 139 -0.76 5.02 11.07
CA GLN A 139 0.69 4.88 11.23
C GLN A 139 1.04 4.01 12.45
N LEU A 140 0.35 4.20 13.59
CA LEU A 140 0.52 3.38 14.79
C LEU A 140 0.07 1.94 14.56
N THR A 141 -1.08 1.75 13.91
CA THR A 141 -1.60 0.43 13.58
C THR A 141 -0.66 -0.31 12.61
N TYR A 142 -0.04 0.41 11.66
CA TYR A 142 0.98 -0.16 10.79
C TYR A 142 2.22 -0.61 11.58
N ALA A 143 2.75 0.24 12.46
CA ALA A 143 3.90 -0.09 13.30
C ALA A 143 3.64 -1.31 14.20
N LEU A 144 2.42 -1.41 14.77
CA LEU A 144 1.99 -2.55 15.57
C LEU A 144 1.91 -3.83 14.73
N GLY A 145 1.26 -3.78 13.57
CA GLY A 145 1.17 -4.90 12.63
C GLY A 145 2.55 -5.37 12.18
N PHE A 146 3.43 -4.44 11.82
CA PHE A 146 4.82 -4.71 11.44
C PHE A 146 5.60 -5.37 12.58
N TYR A 147 5.47 -4.88 13.81
CA TYR A 147 6.09 -5.48 14.99
C TYR A 147 5.63 -6.93 15.22
N ILE A 148 4.31 -7.19 15.15
CA ILE A 148 3.76 -8.55 15.27
C ILE A 148 4.33 -9.44 14.16
N THR A 149 4.34 -8.95 12.92
CA THR A 149 4.89 -9.68 11.75
C THR A 149 6.35 -10.08 11.98
N MET A 150 7.19 -9.15 12.43
CA MET A 150 8.61 -9.43 12.70
C MET A 150 8.81 -10.38 13.87
N LYS A 151 8.03 -10.22 14.96
CA LYS A 151 8.13 -11.08 16.13
C LYS A 151 7.77 -12.54 15.82
N TYR A 152 6.76 -12.74 14.97
CA TYR A 152 6.21 -14.08 14.69
C TYR A 152 6.71 -14.71 13.39
N TYR A 153 7.58 -14.01 12.64
CA TYR A 153 8.07 -14.42 11.32
C TYR A 153 8.58 -15.87 11.25
N TYR A 154 9.33 -16.32 12.26
CA TYR A 154 9.89 -17.68 12.33
C TYR A 154 9.21 -18.60 13.35
N THR A 155 8.20 -18.11 14.07
CA THR A 155 7.69 -18.80 15.28
C THR A 155 6.22 -19.18 15.18
N ASN A 156 5.38 -18.37 14.55
CA ASN A 156 3.95 -18.66 14.45
C ASN A 156 3.35 -18.03 13.19
N SER A 157 2.96 -18.88 12.23
CA SER A 157 2.37 -18.46 10.96
C SER A 157 1.05 -17.71 11.13
N THR A 158 0.18 -18.15 12.05
CA THR A 158 -1.12 -17.50 12.29
C THR A 158 -0.96 -16.08 12.81
N GLU A 159 -0.09 -15.87 13.80
CA GLU A 159 0.17 -14.55 14.35
C GLU A 159 0.93 -13.66 13.37
N PHE A 160 1.84 -14.24 12.58
CA PHE A 160 2.49 -13.55 11.46
C PHE A 160 1.45 -13.00 10.48
N PHE A 161 0.52 -13.82 9.98
CA PHE A 161 -0.49 -13.38 9.01
C PHE A 161 -1.46 -12.34 9.58
N ARG A 162 -1.78 -12.42 10.88
CA ARG A 162 -2.56 -11.37 11.57
C ARG A 162 -1.81 -10.04 11.57
N GLY A 163 -0.51 -10.06 11.88
CA GLY A 163 0.35 -8.88 11.82
C GLY A 163 0.46 -8.31 10.41
N GLU A 164 0.63 -9.17 9.41
CA GLU A 164 0.74 -8.78 8.00
C GLU A 164 -0.56 -8.14 7.50
N ALA A 165 -1.72 -8.76 7.78
CA ALA A 165 -3.01 -8.18 7.44
C ALA A 165 -3.23 -6.83 8.13
N LEU A 166 -2.87 -6.72 9.42
CA LEU A 166 -2.98 -5.46 10.15
C LEU A 166 -2.09 -4.36 9.51
N ALA A 167 -0.84 -4.69 9.15
CA ALA A 167 0.05 -3.75 8.48
C ALA A 167 -0.46 -3.36 7.09
N ALA A 168 -0.84 -4.32 6.25
CA ALA A 168 -1.31 -4.07 4.89
C ALA A 168 -2.59 -3.22 4.86
N THR A 169 -3.58 -3.55 5.69
CA THR A 169 -4.82 -2.78 5.82
C THR A 169 -4.53 -1.35 6.32
N SER A 170 -3.60 -1.21 7.25
CA SER A 170 -3.21 0.09 7.79
C SER A 170 -2.44 0.95 6.79
N PHE A 171 -1.61 0.33 5.93
CA PHE A 171 -0.97 1.02 4.83
C PHE A 171 -2.00 1.58 3.84
N GLY A 172 -3.00 0.76 3.48
CA GLY A 172 -4.12 1.20 2.65
C GLY A 172 -4.87 2.36 3.30
N TRP A 173 -5.17 2.27 4.60
CA TRP A 173 -5.80 3.36 5.35
C TRP A 173 -4.95 4.63 5.33
N TRP A 174 -3.65 4.53 5.63
CA TRP A 174 -2.72 5.67 5.59
C TRP A 174 -2.62 6.31 4.20
N CYS A 175 -2.61 5.54 3.13
CA CYS A 175 -2.59 6.09 1.77
C CYS A 175 -3.91 6.84 1.47
N MET A 176 -5.04 6.29 1.91
CA MET A 176 -6.36 6.83 1.62
C MET A 176 -6.75 8.04 2.46
N SER A 177 -6.27 8.13 3.70
CA SER A 177 -6.44 9.33 4.52
C SER A 177 -5.81 10.56 3.88
N LYS A 178 -4.92 10.37 2.88
CA LYS A 178 -4.32 11.44 2.09
C LYS A 178 -5.14 11.84 0.86
N HIS A 179 -6.25 11.16 0.58
CA HIS A 179 -7.03 11.29 -0.67
C HIS A 179 -8.49 11.75 -0.51
N ARG A 180 -9.01 11.85 0.72
CA ARG A 180 -10.26 12.55 1.04
C ARG A 180 -10.11 13.19 2.44
N ALA A 181 -10.58 14.40 2.70
CA ALA A 181 -11.78 15.02 2.18
C ALA A 181 -11.58 16.50 1.82
N GLY A 182 -12.42 17.01 0.92
CA GLY A 182 -12.63 18.44 0.67
C GLY A 182 -13.22 19.19 1.89
N THR A 183 -12.69 18.95 3.08
CA THR A 183 -12.98 19.63 4.35
C THR A 183 -11.88 20.60 4.75
N PHE A 184 -10.83 20.77 3.93
CA PHE A 184 -9.98 21.94 3.99
C PHE A 184 -10.46 22.94 2.94
N ALA A 185 -11.38 23.83 3.35
CA ALA A 185 -11.88 24.92 2.53
C ALA A 185 -10.77 25.85 1.97
N HIS A 186 -9.51 25.63 2.36
CA HIS A 186 -8.33 26.40 1.99
C HIS A 186 -7.19 25.58 1.35
N GLN A 187 -7.40 24.30 1.00
CA GLN A 187 -6.37 23.50 0.30
C GLN A 187 -6.84 23.04 -1.09
N PRO A 188 -6.78 23.93 -2.12
CA PRO A 188 -7.19 23.62 -3.49
C PRO A 188 -6.33 22.54 -4.18
N ALA A 189 -5.23 22.11 -3.54
CA ALA A 189 -4.37 21.00 -4.01
C ALA A 189 -4.80 19.61 -3.50
N ALA A 190 -5.80 19.53 -2.62
CA ALA A 190 -6.33 18.26 -2.14
C ALA A 190 -7.16 17.60 -3.26
N ARG A 191 -6.67 16.45 -3.76
CA ARG A 191 -7.36 15.67 -4.80
C ARG A 191 -8.63 15.09 -4.20
N ALA A 192 -9.77 15.35 -4.83
CA ALA A 192 -11.02 14.74 -4.43
C ALA A 192 -11.14 13.37 -5.09
N TRP A 193 -11.00 12.27 -4.34
CA TRP A 193 -11.16 10.92 -4.90
C TRP A 193 -12.52 10.78 -5.58
N THR A 194 -12.55 10.81 -6.91
CA THR A 194 -13.77 10.63 -7.71
C THR A 194 -13.86 9.20 -8.26
N TRP A 195 -15.08 8.79 -8.62
CA TRP A 195 -15.30 7.55 -9.36
C TRP A 195 -14.52 7.47 -10.66
N ARG A 196 -14.34 8.62 -11.33
CA ARG A 196 -13.58 8.72 -12.57
C ARG A 196 -12.11 8.37 -12.34
N GLU A 197 -11.50 8.87 -11.28
CA GLU A 197 -10.10 8.57 -10.95
C GLU A 197 -9.91 7.10 -10.61
N PHE A 198 -10.82 6.53 -9.80
CA PHE A 198 -10.78 5.12 -9.45
C PHE A 198 -10.92 4.20 -10.67
N VAL A 199 -11.87 4.46 -11.56
CA VAL A 199 -12.14 3.57 -12.70
C VAL A 199 -11.14 3.79 -13.84
N LEU A 200 -10.74 5.02 -14.12
CA LEU A 200 -9.86 5.31 -15.25
C LEU A 200 -8.39 5.27 -14.86
N ILE A 201 -7.96 5.95 -13.80
CA ILE A 201 -6.54 6.04 -13.45
C ILE A 201 -6.12 4.76 -12.74
N ASP A 202 -6.78 4.43 -11.62
CA ASP A 202 -6.43 3.23 -10.85
C ASP A 202 -6.79 1.96 -11.62
N GLY A 203 -7.89 1.98 -12.39
CA GLY A 203 -8.28 0.87 -13.26
C GLY A 203 -7.27 0.58 -14.37
N ILE A 204 -6.76 1.60 -15.08
CA ILE A 204 -5.71 1.38 -16.10
C ILE A 204 -4.42 0.88 -15.45
N LEU A 205 -4.03 1.45 -14.31
CA LEU A 205 -2.85 1.00 -13.56
C LEU A 205 -3.01 -0.45 -13.09
N ALA A 206 -4.20 -0.83 -12.61
CA ALA A 206 -4.52 -2.19 -12.19
C ALA A 206 -4.48 -3.18 -13.35
N VAL A 207 -5.03 -2.82 -14.51
CA VAL A 207 -4.96 -3.65 -15.73
C VAL A 207 -3.51 -3.84 -16.16
N ALA A 208 -2.69 -2.77 -16.14
CA ALA A 208 -1.27 -2.86 -16.47
C ALA A 208 -0.52 -3.79 -15.51
N LEU A 209 -0.69 -3.61 -14.19
CA LEU A 209 -0.07 -4.45 -13.17
C LEU A 209 -0.52 -5.91 -13.29
N LEU A 210 -1.81 -6.17 -13.48
CA LEU A 210 -2.34 -7.52 -13.65
C LEU A 210 -1.79 -8.18 -14.92
N SER A 211 -1.64 -7.41 -16.01
CA SER A 211 -1.07 -7.92 -17.26
C SER A 211 0.40 -8.31 -17.08
N VAL A 212 1.19 -7.48 -16.37
CA VAL A 212 2.58 -7.79 -16.04
C VAL A 212 2.67 -9.00 -15.12
N TYR A 213 1.81 -9.08 -14.09
CA TYR A 213 1.72 -10.23 -13.21
C TYR A 213 1.49 -11.50 -14.00
N ARG A 214 0.43 -11.53 -14.83
CA ARG A 214 0.08 -12.70 -15.66
C ARG A 214 1.18 -13.05 -16.65
N TYR A 215 1.83 -12.06 -17.26
CA TYR A 215 2.98 -12.32 -18.12
C TYR A 215 4.09 -13.04 -17.36
N ASN A 216 4.48 -12.54 -16.19
CA ASN A 216 5.52 -13.16 -15.37
C ASN A 216 5.10 -14.54 -14.87
N GLU A 217 3.83 -14.69 -14.52
CA GLU A 217 3.25 -15.96 -14.12
C GLU A 217 3.36 -16.98 -15.28
N TYR A 218 2.82 -16.69 -16.47
CA TYR A 218 2.76 -17.65 -17.57
C TYR A 218 4.12 -17.92 -18.20
N HIS A 219 5.00 -16.94 -18.22
CA HIS A 219 6.26 -17.03 -18.97
C HIS A 219 7.46 -17.42 -18.10
N ASN A 220 7.54 -16.91 -16.88
CA ASN A 220 8.72 -17.09 -16.02
C ASN A 220 8.52 -18.17 -14.94
N CYS A 221 7.30 -18.66 -14.74
CA CYS A 221 7.01 -19.62 -13.68
C CYS A 221 6.88 -21.02 -14.27
N ALA A 222 7.88 -21.86 -13.99
CA ALA A 222 8.08 -23.17 -14.62
C ALA A 222 7.03 -24.24 -14.28
N ALA A 223 6.03 -23.93 -13.45
CA ALA A 223 5.06 -24.89 -12.93
C ALA A 223 3.65 -24.28 -12.82
N PHE A 224 3.20 -23.63 -13.89
CA PHE A 224 1.80 -23.21 -14.00
C PHE A 224 0.89 -24.43 -13.94
N GLY A 225 -0.10 -24.44 -13.04
CA GLY A 225 -1.16 -25.46 -13.05
C GLY A 225 -0.72 -26.90 -12.78
N ARG A 226 0.43 -27.13 -12.11
CA ARG A 226 0.75 -28.46 -11.59
C ARG A 226 -0.02 -28.72 -10.29
N PHE A 227 -1.27 -29.15 -10.45
CA PHE A 227 -1.99 -29.97 -9.48
C PHE A 227 -2.00 -31.41 -9.98
#